data_AF-A0A1Y1CG57-F1
#
_entry.id   AF-A0A1Y1CG57-F1
#
_cell.length_a   1.000
_cell.length_b   1.000
_cell.length_c   1.000
_cell.angle_alpha   90.00
_cell.angle_beta   90.00
_cell.angle_gamma   90.00
#
_symmetry.space_group_name_H-M   'P 1'
#
loop_
_entity.id
_entity.type
_entity.pdbx_description
1 polymer ?
#
loop_
_entity_poly.entity_id
_entity_poly.type
_entity_poly.pdbx_seq_one_letter_code
_entity_poly.pdbx_strand_id
1 'polypeptide(L)'
;MKLSISLLFLVLLASCSVKTTNKPNILWITSEDNSPLLGCYDDAFATTPNLDKLASEGFLYTHAYANAPVCAPARNTIISGVYANSAGNQHMRSYNNKSDSVRLYPDYLREAGYYCTNNRKTDYNINKQQTSELWDETSDKAHYKNRKPGQPFFAIFNIGVSHEVTIHRSRPSSELRHSPDSVPLPPYHPATEEMKHDWAQYYDQVENMDTKVGQFLAELEASGEADNTIVFYYSDHGGVLARSKRYVYETGTHVPFIVRIPEKFKHLFPESNTGSKVDRIISFVDLAPTLLSILNIPIPDFMQGNAFMGEQKTEDPQYAYMFRGRMDERYDMCRAVRDQKYRYIRNYMPYRSHGQHLTYLWNAPSARSWERAYKAGECNEIQSAFWKEKPFEELYDTENDPWEINNLANNSEYSETLIRMRAAVKDWSHNIHDAGFIPEGEMLSLTKQSAPYDLVRSANMPLDTIINVADIVTQGLVKNRDLCIAYLKNENSVIRYWGATGLLILKNEAAIAIPELKLVLNDDSPNVAIVAAETLYNLGEKELALKSLNTLVNHNVPEIRCQALNTVDCLGVDDETIKASTLQLIANSPKKEKKSEDLRMAEWLVQKWEL
;
A
#
# COMPACT_ATOMS: atom_id res chain seq x y z
N MET A 1 68.83 -20.25 59.34
CA MET A 1 68.67 -20.98 58.06
C MET A 1 67.20 -21.32 57.90
N LYS A 2 66.44 -20.44 57.24
CA LYS A 2 65.84 -20.64 55.89
C LYS A 2 64.96 -21.90 55.80
N LEU A 3 63.65 -21.72 55.97
CA LEU A 3 62.65 -22.49 55.21
C LEU A 3 61.92 -21.50 54.31
N SER A 4 62.11 -21.67 53.00
CA SER A 4 61.55 -20.82 51.95
C SER A 4 60.16 -21.29 51.55
N ILE A 5 59.31 -20.28 51.42
CA ILE A 5 57.98 -20.24 50.79
C ILE A 5 58.07 -20.63 49.32
N SER A 6 57.10 -21.40 48.82
CA SER A 6 56.68 -21.33 47.41
C SER A 6 55.20 -21.67 47.30
N LEU A 7 54.40 -20.62 47.18
CA LEU A 7 52.97 -20.62 46.91
C LEU A 7 52.81 -20.62 45.38
N LEU A 8 52.21 -21.68 44.82
CA LEU A 8 51.96 -21.79 43.38
C LEU A 8 50.64 -21.07 43.06
N PHE A 9 50.72 -19.84 42.53
CA PHE A 9 49.58 -19.12 41.96
C PHE A 9 49.38 -19.56 40.51
N LEU A 10 48.38 -20.40 40.25
CA LEU A 10 47.95 -20.75 38.90
C LEU A 10 46.98 -19.67 38.42
N VAL A 11 47.49 -18.69 37.65
CA VAL A 11 46.66 -17.69 36.97
C VAL A 11 46.03 -18.36 35.76
N LEU A 12 44.76 -18.75 35.89
CA LEU A 12 43.87 -19.09 34.77
C LEU A 12 43.57 -17.80 34.00
N LEU A 13 44.37 -17.52 32.97
CA LEU A 13 44.01 -16.57 31.91
C LEU A 13 42.87 -17.22 31.10
N ALA A 14 41.63 -16.99 31.54
CA ALA A 14 40.46 -17.18 30.70
C ALA A 14 40.53 -16.11 29.59
N SER A 15 41.14 -16.46 28.46
CA SER A 15 40.96 -15.71 27.23
C SER A 15 39.47 -15.72 26.89
N CYS A 16 38.79 -14.61 27.14
CA CYS A 16 37.53 -14.31 26.48
C CYS A 16 37.81 -14.26 24.98
N SER A 17 37.72 -15.39 24.28
CA SER A 17 37.48 -15.35 22.85
C SER A 17 36.08 -14.77 22.71
N VAL A 18 35.99 -13.49 22.37
CA VAL A 18 34.76 -12.94 21.81
C VAL A 18 34.46 -13.86 20.63
N LYS A 19 33.43 -14.71 20.76
CA LYS A 19 32.90 -15.45 19.63
C LYS A 19 32.48 -14.37 18.64
N THR A 20 33.32 -14.12 17.63
CA THR A 20 32.95 -13.30 16.50
C THR A 20 31.73 -13.98 15.89
N THR A 21 30.56 -13.38 16.12
CA THR A 21 29.36 -13.89 15.48
C THR A 21 29.55 -13.65 13.99
N ASN A 22 29.47 -14.70 13.17
CA ASN A 22 29.49 -14.58 11.70
C ASN A 22 28.21 -13.92 11.15
N LYS A 23 27.39 -13.31 12.01
CA LYS A 23 26.09 -12.76 11.66
C LYS A 23 26.27 -11.29 11.21
N PRO A 24 25.71 -10.87 10.06
CA PRO A 24 25.74 -9.48 9.64
C PRO A 24 24.87 -8.61 10.56
N ASN A 25 25.27 -7.36 10.78
CA ASN A 25 24.30 -6.32 11.12
C ASN A 25 23.43 -6.04 9.88
N ILE A 26 22.19 -5.64 10.09
CA ILE A 26 21.28 -5.27 9.01
C ILE A 26 20.75 -3.86 9.25
N LEU A 27 20.89 -3.00 8.25
CA LEU A 27 20.37 -1.64 8.27
C LEU A 27 19.39 -1.43 7.13
N TRP A 28 18.16 -1.08 7.44
CA TRP A 28 17.18 -0.60 6.48
C TRP A 28 17.07 0.92 6.58
N ILE A 29 17.33 1.61 5.48
CA ILE A 29 17.10 3.04 5.33
C ILE A 29 15.89 3.17 4.40
N THR A 30 14.76 3.60 4.96
CA THR A 30 13.50 3.69 4.22
C THR A 30 13.14 5.15 3.99
N SER A 31 12.88 5.55 2.76
CA SER A 31 12.30 6.87 2.44
C SER A 31 10.78 6.77 2.31
N GLU A 32 10.06 7.84 2.66
CA GLU A 32 8.60 7.87 2.50
C GLU A 32 8.19 8.48 1.16
N ASP A 33 7.28 7.80 0.46
CA ASP A 33 6.61 8.32 -0.75
C ASP A 33 7.55 8.61 -1.95
N ASN A 34 8.38 7.65 -2.41
CA ASN A 34 9.31 7.85 -3.54
C ASN A 34 9.23 6.77 -4.62
N SER A 35 8.97 7.22 -5.84
CA SER A 35 9.25 6.44 -7.06
C SER A 35 10.76 6.51 -7.37
N PRO A 36 11.30 5.73 -8.33
CA PRO A 36 12.72 5.74 -8.69
C PRO A 36 13.21 7.00 -9.43
N LEU A 37 12.92 8.18 -8.88
CA LEU A 37 13.36 9.49 -9.37
C LEU A 37 14.76 9.82 -8.82
N LEU A 38 15.73 8.96 -9.13
CA LEU A 38 17.11 9.05 -8.64
C LEU A 38 18.09 8.96 -9.83
N GLY A 39 19.26 9.60 -9.70
CA GLY A 39 20.30 9.58 -10.75
C GLY A 39 20.73 8.18 -11.16
N CYS A 40 20.85 7.24 -10.21
CA CYS A 40 21.18 5.84 -10.48
C CYS A 40 20.10 5.05 -11.25
N TYR A 41 18.87 5.57 -11.31
CA TYR A 41 17.78 5.08 -12.15
C TYR A 41 17.66 5.84 -13.48
N ASP A 42 18.73 6.52 -13.90
CA ASP A 42 18.84 7.28 -15.14
C ASP A 42 17.91 8.52 -15.20
N ASP A 43 17.48 9.03 -14.04
CA ASP A 43 16.77 10.30 -13.93
C ASP A 43 17.75 11.49 -13.92
N ALA A 44 17.93 12.12 -15.08
CA ALA A 44 18.83 13.25 -15.26
C ALA A 44 18.36 14.54 -14.57
N PHE A 45 17.11 14.62 -14.11
CA PHE A 45 16.61 15.78 -13.38
C PHE A 45 16.84 15.65 -11.87
N ALA A 46 17.06 14.44 -11.36
CA ALA A 46 17.33 14.17 -9.96
C ALA A 46 18.75 14.57 -9.53
N THR A 47 18.88 15.08 -8.31
CA THR A 47 20.18 15.34 -7.66
C THR A 47 20.33 14.42 -6.44
N THR A 48 20.95 13.24 -6.61
CA THR A 48 21.00 12.18 -5.57
C THR A 48 22.37 11.51 -5.42
N PRO A 49 23.46 12.26 -5.23
CA PRO A 49 24.82 11.71 -5.27
C PRO A 49 25.11 10.65 -4.20
N ASN A 50 24.43 10.65 -3.06
CA ASN A 50 24.67 9.67 -2.00
C ASN A 50 24.08 8.30 -2.36
N LEU A 51 22.87 8.28 -2.92
CA LEU A 51 22.22 7.07 -3.43
C LEU A 51 22.90 6.58 -4.71
N ASP A 52 23.39 7.47 -5.57
CA ASP A 52 24.19 7.09 -6.74
C ASP A 52 25.47 6.37 -6.31
N LYS A 53 26.15 6.91 -5.29
CA LYS A 53 27.31 6.26 -4.67
C LYS A 53 26.93 4.92 -4.05
N LEU A 54 25.84 4.86 -3.27
CA LEU A 54 25.37 3.61 -2.64
C LEU A 54 25.09 2.53 -3.70
N ALA A 55 24.49 2.90 -4.83
CA ALA A 55 24.26 2.00 -5.95
C ALA A 55 25.58 1.51 -6.57
N SER A 56 26.57 2.39 -6.78
CA SER A 56 27.89 2.01 -7.33
C SER A 56 28.67 1.04 -6.43
N GLU A 57 28.44 1.09 -5.12
CA GLU A 57 29.07 0.21 -4.13
C GLU A 57 28.22 -1.02 -3.81
N GLY A 58 26.99 -1.10 -4.34
CA GLY A 58 25.99 -2.11 -4.02
C GLY A 58 25.40 -2.77 -5.26
N PHE A 59 24.13 -3.15 -5.16
CA PHE A 59 23.35 -3.76 -6.22
C PHE A 59 22.05 -2.99 -6.38
N LEU A 60 21.80 -2.48 -7.58
CA LEU A 60 20.62 -1.69 -7.91
C LEU A 60 19.54 -2.60 -8.49
N TYR A 61 18.44 -2.79 -7.78
CA TYR A 61 17.33 -3.60 -8.30
C TYR A 61 16.42 -2.73 -9.17
N THR A 62 16.23 -3.11 -10.43
CA THR A 62 15.47 -2.32 -11.41
C THR A 62 13.97 -2.53 -11.29
N HIS A 63 13.55 -3.66 -10.70
CA HIS A 63 12.14 -4.08 -10.61
C HIS A 63 11.72 -4.34 -9.15
N ALA A 64 11.61 -3.28 -8.34
CA ALA A 64 11.16 -3.40 -6.96
C ALA A 64 9.80 -2.73 -6.72
N TYR A 65 8.88 -3.47 -6.10
CA TYR A 65 7.49 -3.06 -6.00
C TYR A 65 6.91 -3.17 -4.58
N ALA A 66 6.33 -2.06 -4.11
CA ALA A 66 5.43 -2.06 -2.98
C ALA A 66 4.12 -2.76 -3.35
N ASN A 67 3.64 -3.67 -2.49
CA ASN A 67 2.40 -4.40 -2.73
C ASN A 67 1.14 -3.52 -2.59
N ALA A 68 1.25 -2.36 -1.95
CA ALA A 68 0.17 -1.40 -1.84
C ALA A 68 0.72 0.02 -2.04
N PRO A 69 -0.04 0.93 -2.68
CA PRO A 69 0.43 2.27 -2.99
C PRO A 69 0.25 3.25 -1.81
N VAL A 70 0.28 2.77 -0.57
CA VAL A 70 0.15 3.61 0.62
C VAL A 70 0.82 2.95 1.82
N CYS A 71 1.33 3.77 2.74
CA CYS A 71 2.24 3.34 3.80
C CYS A 71 1.72 2.20 4.68
N ALA A 72 0.49 2.27 5.21
CA ALA A 72 0.09 1.31 6.24
C ALA A 72 -0.06 -0.15 5.72
N PRO A 73 -0.78 -0.42 4.62
CA PRO A 73 -0.84 -1.77 4.04
C PRO A 73 0.50 -2.24 3.46
N ALA A 74 1.33 -1.35 2.91
CA ALA A 74 2.67 -1.71 2.44
C ALA A 74 3.56 -2.18 3.60
N ARG A 75 3.58 -1.41 4.70
CA ARG A 75 4.35 -1.74 5.92
C ARG A 75 3.79 -2.95 6.66
N ASN A 76 2.48 -3.17 6.62
CA ASN A 76 1.85 -4.41 7.10
C ASN A 76 2.39 -5.64 6.34
N THR A 77 2.56 -5.51 5.03
CA THR A 77 3.10 -6.58 4.20
C THR A 77 4.56 -6.89 4.56
N ILE A 78 5.39 -5.86 4.72
CA ILE A 78 6.79 -6.03 5.14
C ILE A 78 6.91 -6.64 6.54
N ILE A 79 6.16 -6.12 7.54
CA ILE A 79 6.33 -6.53 8.95
C ILE A 79 5.92 -7.97 9.22
N SER A 80 4.97 -8.49 8.44
CA SER A 80 4.41 -9.83 8.61
C SER A 80 4.94 -10.88 7.62
N GLY A 81 5.43 -10.46 6.44
CA GLY A 81 5.69 -11.37 5.33
C GLY A 81 4.42 -11.96 4.72
N VAL A 82 3.26 -11.37 5.00
CA VAL A 82 1.93 -11.76 4.50
C VAL A 82 1.36 -10.56 3.74
N TYR A 83 0.78 -10.78 2.56
CA TYR A 83 0.11 -9.70 1.83
C TYR A 83 -0.99 -9.07 2.69
N ALA A 84 -1.05 -7.73 2.81
CA ALA A 84 -2.01 -7.13 3.73
C ALA A 84 -3.47 -7.46 3.39
N ASN A 85 -3.83 -7.62 2.12
CA ASN A 85 -5.16 -8.08 1.71
C ASN A 85 -5.43 -9.56 2.08
N SER A 86 -4.42 -10.41 2.24
CA SER A 86 -4.59 -11.75 2.86
C SER A 86 -4.90 -11.66 4.36
N ALA A 87 -4.47 -10.59 5.03
CA ALA A 87 -4.65 -10.39 6.47
C ALA A 87 -5.87 -9.51 6.82
N GLY A 88 -6.62 -9.03 5.82
CA GLY A 88 -7.70 -8.05 6.00
C GLY A 88 -7.21 -6.63 6.27
N ASN A 89 -5.93 -6.33 6.05
CA ASN A 89 -5.30 -5.03 6.29
C ASN A 89 -5.06 -4.24 5.00
N GLN A 90 -5.90 -4.43 3.98
CA GLN A 90 -5.82 -3.71 2.69
C GLN A 90 -6.27 -2.25 2.76
N HIS A 91 -7.10 -1.91 3.73
CA HIS A 91 -7.63 -0.55 3.91
C HIS A 91 -6.63 0.29 4.69
N MET A 92 -6.46 1.55 4.30
CA MET A 92 -5.59 2.47 5.03
C MET A 92 -6.14 2.68 6.44
N ARG A 93 -5.33 2.34 7.46
CA ARG A 93 -5.65 2.47 8.90
C ARG A 93 -6.84 1.60 9.35
N SER A 94 -6.91 0.34 8.90
CA SER A 94 -7.91 -0.65 9.36
C SER A 94 -7.70 -1.11 10.80
N TYR A 95 -6.44 -1.25 11.25
CA TYR A 95 -6.08 -1.71 12.60
C TYR A 95 -6.72 -3.05 13.01
N ASN A 96 -6.89 -3.98 12.07
CA ASN A 96 -7.47 -5.28 12.38
C ASN A 96 -6.55 -6.10 13.30
N ASN A 97 -7.14 -7.05 14.00
CA ASN A 97 -6.38 -7.99 14.81
C ASN A 97 -5.55 -8.91 13.92
N LYS A 98 -4.31 -9.17 14.32
CA LYS A 98 -3.42 -10.17 13.69
C LYS A 98 -3.78 -11.57 14.21
N SER A 99 -3.68 -12.58 13.35
CA SER A 99 -3.77 -13.99 13.75
C SER A 99 -2.65 -14.37 14.71
N ASP A 100 -2.93 -15.26 15.66
CA ASP A 100 -1.91 -15.82 16.55
C ASP A 100 -0.89 -16.69 15.80
N SER A 101 -1.28 -17.23 14.63
CA SER A 101 -0.41 -18.04 13.77
C SER A 101 0.61 -17.20 12.98
N VAL A 102 0.32 -15.91 12.79
CA VAL A 102 1.19 -15.00 12.03
C VAL A 102 2.12 -14.29 13.00
N ARG A 103 3.39 -14.67 13.02
CA ARG A 103 4.42 -14.01 13.84
C ARG A 103 5.14 -12.93 13.02
N LEU A 104 5.50 -11.81 13.65
CA LEU A 104 6.14 -10.69 12.96
C LEU A 104 7.67 -10.87 12.95
N TYR A 105 8.36 -10.42 11.89
CA TYR A 105 9.80 -10.70 11.74
C TYR A 105 10.70 -10.22 12.89
N PRO A 106 10.43 -9.08 13.58
CA PRO A 106 11.32 -8.62 14.67
C PRO A 106 11.43 -9.61 15.82
N ASP A 107 10.37 -10.37 16.10
CA ASP A 107 10.38 -11.37 17.16
C ASP A 107 11.44 -12.45 16.87
N TYR A 108 11.55 -12.91 15.62
CA TYR A 108 12.54 -13.92 15.21
C TYR A 108 13.96 -13.41 15.39
N LEU A 109 14.20 -12.13 15.05
CA LEU A 109 15.52 -11.51 15.17
C LEU A 109 15.96 -11.39 16.62
N ARG A 110 15.05 -10.96 17.49
CA ARG A 110 15.32 -10.79 18.92
C ARG A 110 15.63 -12.12 19.59
N GLU A 111 14.89 -13.18 19.26
CA GLU A 111 15.23 -14.54 19.68
C GLU A 111 16.60 -15.01 19.15
N ALA A 112 16.98 -14.58 17.95
CA ALA A 112 18.29 -14.85 17.37
C ALA A 112 19.43 -13.99 17.97
N GLY A 113 19.13 -13.14 18.95
CA GLY A 113 20.07 -12.30 19.71
C GLY A 113 20.29 -10.89 19.17
N TYR A 114 19.53 -10.47 18.16
CA TYR A 114 19.63 -9.13 17.58
C TYR A 114 19.04 -8.07 18.51
N TYR A 115 19.70 -6.92 18.53
CA TYR A 115 19.10 -5.70 19.03
C TYR A 115 18.32 -5.01 17.91
N CYS A 116 17.00 -4.88 18.07
CA CYS A 116 16.08 -4.47 17.01
C CYS A 116 15.48 -3.09 17.26
N THR A 117 15.70 -2.15 16.35
CA THR A 117 15.24 -0.75 16.48
C THR A 117 14.45 -0.25 15.29
N ASN A 118 13.39 0.52 15.54
CA ASN A 118 12.63 1.23 14.50
C ASN A 118 12.56 2.74 14.79
N ASN A 119 13.11 3.55 13.91
CA ASN A 119 13.12 5.00 14.02
C ASN A 119 12.29 5.64 12.91
N ARG A 120 11.08 6.14 13.13
CA ARG A 120 10.16 5.91 14.25
C ARG A 120 8.81 5.37 13.78
N LYS A 121 8.54 5.47 12.48
CA LYS A 121 7.23 5.23 11.88
C LYS A 121 6.97 3.74 11.85
N THR A 122 5.77 3.34 12.28
CA THR A 122 5.33 1.95 12.27
C THR A 122 4.30 1.76 11.18
N ASP A 123 3.12 2.33 11.36
CA ASP A 123 1.96 2.18 10.47
C ASP A 123 1.72 0.72 10.08
N TYR A 124 1.89 -0.22 11.02
CA TYR A 124 1.75 -1.66 10.73
C TYR A 124 0.33 -2.10 10.38
N ASN A 125 -0.64 -1.19 10.45
CA ASN A 125 -2.05 -1.45 10.16
C ASN A 125 -2.69 -2.57 11.01
N ILE A 126 -2.04 -2.96 12.10
CA ILE A 126 -2.49 -3.95 13.08
C ILE A 126 -2.93 -3.22 14.35
N ASN A 127 -3.84 -3.82 15.11
CA ASN A 127 -4.17 -3.39 16.45
C ASN A 127 -2.90 -3.09 17.28
N LYS A 128 -2.79 -1.86 17.79
CA LYS A 128 -1.55 -1.33 18.38
C LYS A 128 -1.07 -2.14 19.58
N GLN A 129 -2.00 -2.69 20.36
CA GLN A 129 -1.74 -3.54 21.51
C GLN A 129 -0.94 -4.79 21.13
N GLN A 130 -1.12 -5.31 19.91
CA GLN A 130 -0.39 -6.49 19.42
C GLN A 130 0.99 -6.16 18.85
N THR A 131 1.38 -4.88 18.80
CA THR A 131 2.67 -4.43 18.25
C THR A 131 3.50 -3.59 19.22
N SER A 132 3.00 -3.36 20.44
CA SER A 132 3.63 -2.43 21.39
C SER A 132 4.99 -2.89 21.93
N GLU A 133 5.25 -4.19 21.94
CA GLU A 133 6.48 -4.79 22.48
C GLU A 133 7.38 -5.39 21.39
N LEU A 134 7.12 -5.06 20.13
CA LEU A 134 7.74 -5.67 18.96
C LEU A 134 9.24 -5.35 18.82
N TRP A 135 9.65 -4.18 19.30
CA TRP A 135 11.01 -3.65 19.15
C TRP A 135 11.70 -3.55 20.51
N ASP A 136 13.04 -3.65 20.53
CA ASP A 136 13.79 -3.25 21.73
C ASP A 136 13.68 -1.74 21.93
N GLU A 137 13.71 -0.96 20.84
CA GLU A 137 13.41 0.47 20.86
C GLU A 137 12.61 0.92 19.63
N THR A 138 11.56 1.72 19.84
CA THR A 138 10.82 2.40 18.76
C THR A 138 10.52 3.84 19.15
N SER A 139 11.23 4.80 18.57
CA SER A 139 11.07 6.24 18.80
C SER A 139 11.95 7.04 17.84
N ASP A 140 11.85 8.37 17.85
CA ASP A 140 12.81 9.27 17.17
C ASP A 140 14.27 9.07 17.65
N LYS A 141 14.46 8.47 18.82
CA LYS A 141 15.77 8.22 19.43
C LYS A 141 16.26 6.78 19.27
N ALA A 142 15.41 5.89 18.73
CA ALA A 142 15.77 4.49 18.55
C ALA A 142 16.96 4.39 17.59
N HIS A 143 17.99 3.66 18.02
CA HIS A 143 19.26 3.65 17.30
C HIS A 143 20.06 2.39 17.59
N TYR A 144 20.68 1.80 16.58
CA TYR A 144 21.56 0.63 16.73
C TYR A 144 22.76 0.81 17.66
N LYS A 145 23.12 2.06 18.02
CA LYS A 145 24.25 2.36 18.92
C LYS A 145 23.93 2.09 20.40
N ASN A 146 22.65 1.93 20.73
CA ASN A 146 22.19 1.65 22.10
C ASN A 146 22.32 0.15 22.48
N ARG A 147 22.76 -0.70 21.55
CA ARG A 147 22.98 -2.13 21.76
C ARG A 147 24.15 -2.42 22.70
N LYS A 148 24.22 -3.66 23.20
CA LYS A 148 25.38 -4.12 23.98
C LYS A 148 26.63 -4.28 23.09
N PRO A 149 27.86 -4.06 23.60
CA PRO A 149 29.07 -4.29 22.83
C PRO A 149 29.13 -5.69 22.21
N GLY A 150 29.40 -5.78 20.90
CA GLY A 150 29.47 -7.04 20.15
C GLY A 150 28.12 -7.70 19.83
N GLN A 151 27.00 -7.13 20.25
CA GLN A 151 25.67 -7.60 19.87
C GLN A 151 25.37 -7.21 18.41
N PRO A 152 24.85 -8.11 17.55
CA PRO A 152 24.41 -7.74 16.22
C PRO A 152 23.14 -6.88 16.30
N PHE A 153 22.91 -6.03 15.30
CA PHE A 153 21.72 -5.18 15.24
C PHE A 153 20.91 -5.36 13.96
N PHE A 154 19.62 -5.09 14.09
CA PHE A 154 18.71 -4.80 12.99
C PHE A 154 18.10 -3.43 13.26
N ALA A 155 18.28 -2.48 12.35
CA ALA A 155 17.79 -1.13 12.53
C ALA A 155 17.08 -0.61 11.30
N ILE A 156 16.00 0.15 11.52
CA ILE A 156 15.27 0.87 10.48
C ILE A 156 15.34 2.36 10.76
N PHE A 157 15.83 3.13 9.80
CA PHE A 157 15.67 4.59 9.77
C PHE A 157 14.64 4.97 8.70
N ASN A 158 13.51 5.52 9.12
CA ASN A 158 12.44 6.01 8.26
C ASN A 158 12.60 7.52 8.04
N ILE A 159 12.80 7.92 6.79
CA ILE A 159 13.02 9.31 6.36
C ILE A 159 11.71 9.87 5.79
N GLY A 160 11.00 10.66 6.61
CA GLY A 160 9.77 11.34 6.21
C GLY A 160 9.98 12.66 5.44
N VAL A 161 11.19 12.93 4.94
CA VAL A 161 11.56 14.22 4.32
C VAL A 161 10.83 14.46 3.01
N SER A 162 10.59 13.42 2.21
CA SER A 162 9.88 13.52 0.93
C SER A 162 8.39 13.16 1.01
N HIS A 163 7.84 12.96 2.21
CA HIS A 163 6.43 12.63 2.39
C HIS A 163 5.50 13.73 1.83
N GLU A 164 4.32 13.35 1.35
CA GLU A 164 3.36 14.23 0.63
C GLU A 164 2.98 15.53 1.38
N VAL A 165 3.10 15.53 2.71
CA VAL A 165 2.89 16.74 3.54
C VAL A 165 3.78 17.91 3.12
N THR A 166 4.93 17.63 2.52
CA THR A 166 5.86 18.65 2.06
C THR A 166 5.33 19.43 0.87
N ILE A 167 4.63 18.79 -0.08
CA ILE A 167 4.01 19.48 -1.21
C ILE A 167 2.70 20.19 -0.82
N HIS A 168 2.10 19.85 0.33
CA HIS A 168 0.96 20.62 0.86
C HIS A 168 1.36 22.04 1.28
N ARG A 169 2.66 22.28 1.49
CA ARG A 169 3.22 23.57 1.90
C ARG A 169 4.10 24.10 0.78
N SER A 170 3.52 24.87 -0.14
CA SER A 170 4.28 25.49 -1.23
C SER A 170 5.39 26.39 -0.68
N ARG A 171 6.60 26.16 -1.17
CA ARG A 171 7.75 27.06 -0.98
C ARG A 171 7.74 28.12 -2.08
N PRO A 172 8.27 29.33 -1.82
CA PRO A 172 8.44 30.32 -2.88
C PRO A 172 9.27 29.74 -4.04
N SER A 173 8.85 29.96 -5.29
CA SER A 173 9.55 29.43 -6.47
C SER A 173 11.02 29.84 -6.53
N SER A 174 11.37 31.02 -5.99
CA SER A 174 12.75 31.51 -5.88
C SER A 174 13.64 30.71 -4.94
N GLU A 175 13.07 29.85 -4.09
CA GLU A 175 13.80 28.97 -3.17
C GLU A 175 13.93 27.53 -3.68
N LEU A 176 13.32 27.21 -4.82
CA LEU A 176 13.43 25.88 -5.42
C LEU A 176 14.78 25.74 -6.12
N ARG A 177 15.44 24.60 -5.95
CA ARG A 177 16.69 24.29 -6.65
C ARG A 177 16.41 23.70 -8.03
N HIS A 178 15.37 22.89 -8.11
CA HIS A 178 14.82 22.40 -9.38
C HIS A 178 13.84 23.43 -9.95
N SER A 179 13.98 23.75 -11.24
CA SER A 179 13.13 24.76 -11.89
C SER A 179 11.76 24.20 -12.27
N PRO A 180 10.64 24.84 -11.87
CA PRO A 180 9.31 24.48 -12.36
C PRO A 180 9.15 24.58 -13.88
N ASP A 181 9.92 25.43 -14.56
CA ASP A 181 9.79 25.65 -16.01
C ASP A 181 10.42 24.55 -16.85
N SER A 182 11.30 23.73 -16.26
CA SER A 182 12.01 22.65 -16.95
C SER A 182 11.72 21.27 -16.37
N VAL A 183 10.81 21.17 -15.39
CA VAL A 183 10.52 19.89 -14.72
C VAL A 183 9.83 18.93 -15.70
N PRO A 184 10.29 17.68 -15.81
CA PRO A 184 9.59 16.69 -16.64
C PRO A 184 8.23 16.38 -16.01
N LEU A 185 7.16 16.60 -16.77
CA LEU A 185 5.80 16.27 -16.35
C LEU A 185 5.29 15.00 -17.02
N PRO A 186 4.66 14.09 -16.26
CA PRO A 186 3.92 13.00 -16.87
C PRO A 186 2.79 13.52 -17.77
N PRO A 187 2.50 12.88 -18.93
CA PRO A 187 1.51 13.37 -19.89
C PRO A 187 0.08 13.50 -19.35
N TYR A 188 -0.25 12.74 -18.31
CA TYR A 188 -1.55 12.76 -17.65
C TYR A 188 -1.73 13.94 -16.68
N HIS A 189 -0.67 14.68 -16.35
CA HIS A 189 -0.77 15.89 -15.55
C HIS A 189 -0.88 17.13 -16.46
N PRO A 190 -1.86 18.03 -16.23
CA PRO A 190 -1.88 19.32 -16.91
C PRO A 190 -0.72 20.19 -16.42
N ALA A 191 -0.11 20.95 -17.31
CA ALA A 191 1.02 21.84 -17.01
C ALA A 191 0.58 23.16 -16.36
N THR A 192 -0.29 23.09 -15.35
CA THR A 192 -0.65 24.25 -14.52
C THR A 192 0.58 24.73 -13.73
N GLU A 193 0.57 26.00 -13.31
CA GLU A 193 1.66 26.55 -12.49
C GLU A 193 1.84 25.76 -11.19
N GLU A 194 0.74 25.40 -10.52
CA GLU A 194 0.78 24.63 -9.28
C GLU A 194 1.29 23.19 -9.50
N MET A 195 0.98 22.56 -10.64
CA MET A 195 1.48 21.21 -10.95
C MET A 195 2.99 21.21 -11.22
N LYS A 196 3.47 22.13 -12.07
CA LYS A 196 4.91 22.32 -12.33
C LYS A 196 5.67 22.61 -11.03
N HIS A 197 5.11 23.48 -10.20
CA HIS A 197 5.70 23.86 -8.92
C HIS A 197 5.82 22.67 -7.96
N ASP A 198 4.74 21.93 -7.71
CA ASP A 198 4.77 20.82 -6.77
C ASP A 198 5.71 19.68 -7.25
N TRP A 199 5.80 19.42 -8.57
CA TRP A 199 6.80 18.50 -9.12
C TRP A 199 8.24 18.96 -8.83
N ALA A 200 8.57 20.21 -9.11
CA ALA A 200 9.90 20.76 -8.86
C ALA A 200 10.24 20.75 -7.35
N GLN A 201 9.27 21.13 -6.50
CA GLN A 201 9.42 21.06 -5.06
C GLN A 201 9.61 19.63 -4.56
N TYR A 202 8.97 18.65 -5.20
CA TYR A 202 9.15 17.24 -4.84
C TYR A 202 10.58 16.76 -5.14
N TYR A 203 11.16 17.10 -6.29
CA TYR A 203 12.58 16.81 -6.58
C TYR A 203 13.55 17.45 -5.57
N ASP A 204 13.28 18.68 -5.11
CA ASP A 204 14.02 19.29 -3.99
C ASP A 204 13.94 18.45 -2.71
N GLN A 205 12.79 17.83 -2.42
CA GLN A 205 12.66 16.96 -1.25
C GLN A 205 13.35 15.61 -1.44
N VAL A 206 13.38 15.08 -2.66
CA VAL A 206 14.18 13.88 -2.99
C VAL A 206 15.67 14.15 -2.75
N GLU A 207 16.20 15.29 -3.17
CA GLU A 207 17.59 15.69 -2.88
C GLU A 207 17.85 15.89 -1.37
N ASN A 208 16.90 16.47 -0.64
CA ASN A 208 17.00 16.58 0.83
C ASN A 208 17.00 15.19 1.50
N MET A 209 16.19 14.26 0.98
CA MET A 209 16.14 12.87 1.44
C MET A 209 17.45 12.15 1.16
N ASP A 210 18.03 12.30 -0.04
CA ASP A 210 19.36 11.76 -0.40
C ASP A 210 20.45 12.27 0.56
N THR A 211 20.44 13.56 0.87
CA THR A 211 21.36 14.14 1.88
C THR A 211 21.21 13.45 3.24
N LYS A 212 19.98 13.11 3.65
CA LYS A 212 19.73 12.41 4.92
C LYS A 212 20.21 10.96 4.87
N VAL A 213 20.07 10.27 3.74
CA VAL A 213 20.66 8.94 3.52
C VAL A 213 22.19 9.01 3.67
N GLY A 214 22.83 9.98 3.02
CA GLY A 214 24.28 10.21 3.12
C GLY A 214 24.77 10.38 4.57
N GLN A 215 24.00 11.10 5.40
CA GLN A 215 24.31 11.26 6.83
C GLN A 215 24.31 9.91 7.58
N PHE A 216 23.32 9.05 7.34
CA PHE A 216 23.26 7.74 8.00
C PHE A 216 24.37 6.80 7.52
N LEU A 217 24.69 6.82 6.22
CA LEU A 217 25.80 6.04 5.66
C LEU A 217 27.14 6.51 6.25
N ALA A 218 27.41 7.82 6.26
CA ALA A 218 28.63 8.37 6.85
C ALA A 218 28.74 8.06 8.35
N GLU A 219 27.63 8.05 9.07
CA GLU A 219 27.60 7.66 10.47
C GLU A 219 27.95 6.18 10.68
N LEU A 220 27.41 5.30 9.84
CA LEU A 220 27.72 3.88 9.87
C LEU A 220 29.22 3.63 9.62
N GLU A 221 29.80 4.30 8.62
CA GLU A 221 31.24 4.25 8.35
C GLU A 221 32.06 4.75 9.55
N ALA A 222 31.71 5.91 10.12
CA ALA A 222 32.40 6.49 11.27
C ALA A 222 32.30 5.63 12.54
N SER A 223 31.28 4.78 12.65
CA SER A 223 31.13 3.83 13.75
C SER A 223 32.02 2.59 13.64
N GLY A 224 32.64 2.35 12.47
CA GLY A 224 33.42 1.15 12.19
C GLY A 224 32.59 -0.12 11.95
N GLU A 225 31.27 0.01 11.78
CA GLU A 225 30.34 -1.12 11.61
C GLU A 225 30.05 -1.46 10.14
N ALA A 226 30.48 -0.64 9.19
CA ALA A 226 30.13 -0.76 7.77
C ALA A 226 30.53 -2.12 7.16
N ASP A 227 31.75 -2.59 7.40
CA ASP A 227 32.26 -3.88 6.90
C ASP A 227 31.50 -5.10 7.49
N ASN A 228 30.70 -4.88 8.52
CA ASN A 228 29.85 -5.90 9.14
C ASN A 228 28.35 -5.67 8.88
N THR A 229 27.95 -4.69 8.06
CA THR A 229 26.55 -4.29 7.90
C THR A 229 26.09 -4.41 6.46
N ILE A 230 25.02 -5.19 6.23
CA ILE A 230 24.27 -5.18 4.98
C ILE A 230 23.29 -4.02 5.04
N VAL A 231 23.36 -3.10 4.06
CA VAL A 231 22.51 -1.91 4.00
C VAL A 231 21.49 -2.09 2.88
N PHE A 232 20.21 -1.91 3.21
CA PHE A 232 19.11 -1.81 2.27
C PHE A 232 18.64 -0.37 2.23
N TYR A 233 18.51 0.20 1.04
CA TYR A 233 17.75 1.42 0.82
C TYR A 233 16.53 1.08 -0.03
N TYR A 234 15.35 1.56 0.39
CA TYR A 234 14.13 1.50 -0.42
C TYR A 234 13.10 2.55 0.01
N SER A 235 12.09 2.83 -0.81
CA SER A 235 10.96 3.68 -0.39
C SER A 235 9.75 2.85 0.01
N ASP A 236 8.90 3.27 0.97
CA ASP A 236 7.75 2.46 1.42
C ASP A 236 6.59 2.33 0.41
N HIS A 237 6.50 3.23 -0.58
CA HIS A 237 5.73 3.13 -1.82
C HIS A 237 6.09 4.30 -2.73
N GLY A 238 5.47 4.37 -3.92
CA GLY A 238 5.77 5.39 -4.93
C GLY A 238 5.07 6.74 -4.71
N GLY A 239 5.78 7.82 -5.07
CA GLY A 239 5.32 9.20 -5.32
C GLY A 239 4.49 9.91 -4.26
N VAL A 240 4.23 11.21 -4.47
CA VAL A 240 3.34 12.04 -3.63
C VAL A 240 2.20 12.72 -4.39
N LEU A 241 2.30 12.80 -5.71
CA LEU A 241 1.36 13.55 -6.55
C LEU A 241 0.16 12.68 -6.94
N ALA A 242 -0.94 13.31 -7.38
CA ALA A 242 -2.12 12.60 -7.83
C ALA A 242 -1.75 11.54 -8.89
N ARG A 243 -2.46 10.40 -8.89
CA ARG A 243 -2.15 9.19 -9.68
C ARG A 243 -0.89 8.40 -9.28
N SER A 244 -0.06 8.87 -8.34
CA SER A 244 1.03 8.09 -7.73
C SER A 244 0.58 7.38 -6.44
N LYS A 245 0.92 7.90 -5.25
CA LYS A 245 0.41 7.43 -3.97
C LYS A 245 -1.10 7.25 -4.01
N ARG A 246 -1.56 6.13 -3.46
CA ARG A 246 -2.93 5.60 -3.45
C ARG A 246 -3.37 4.89 -4.74
N TYR A 247 -2.55 4.83 -5.78
CA TYR A 247 -2.88 4.21 -7.06
C TYR A 247 -1.89 3.11 -7.45
N VAL A 248 -2.36 2.01 -8.02
CA VAL A 248 -1.54 0.82 -8.36
C VAL A 248 -0.84 0.93 -9.71
N TYR A 249 -0.47 2.13 -10.11
CA TYR A 249 0.37 2.42 -11.29
C TYR A 249 1.86 2.25 -10.94
N GLU A 250 2.77 2.24 -11.92
CA GLU A 250 4.23 2.26 -11.72
C GLU A 250 4.59 3.39 -10.74
N THR A 251 4.07 4.59 -10.99
CA THR A 251 4.34 5.77 -10.14
C THR A 251 3.92 5.62 -8.68
N GLY A 252 2.95 4.76 -8.35
CA GLY A 252 2.51 4.52 -6.97
C GLY A 252 3.12 3.29 -6.29
N THR A 253 3.75 2.38 -7.06
CA THR A 253 4.17 1.07 -6.53
C THR A 253 5.59 0.66 -6.89
N HIS A 254 6.15 1.13 -8.00
CA HIS A 254 7.58 0.97 -8.31
C HIS A 254 8.38 1.87 -7.37
N VAL A 255 9.37 1.30 -6.69
CA VAL A 255 10.18 1.98 -5.66
C VAL A 255 11.65 1.79 -5.95
N PRO A 256 12.51 2.75 -5.56
CA PRO A 256 13.94 2.51 -5.62
C PRO A 256 14.31 1.42 -4.61
N PHE A 257 15.29 0.59 -4.95
CA PHE A 257 15.76 -0.51 -4.10
C PHE A 257 17.24 -0.81 -4.36
N ILE A 258 18.06 -0.55 -3.35
CA ILE A 258 19.52 -0.72 -3.42
C ILE A 258 19.96 -1.56 -2.24
N VAL A 259 20.82 -2.56 -2.48
CA VAL A 259 21.42 -3.36 -1.42
C VAL A 259 22.94 -3.28 -1.50
N ARG A 260 23.58 -2.75 -0.46
CA ARG A 260 25.03 -2.79 -0.29
C ARG A 260 25.40 -3.95 0.63
N ILE A 261 26.19 -4.87 0.10
CA ILE A 261 26.67 -6.05 0.82
C ILE A 261 28.19 -5.92 0.93
N PRO A 262 28.79 -5.92 2.14
CA PRO A 262 30.23 -5.80 2.28
C PRO A 262 30.94 -7.10 1.88
N GLU A 263 32.21 -7.02 1.49
CA GLU A 263 33.01 -8.15 0.96
C GLU A 263 33.01 -9.36 1.93
N LYS A 264 32.93 -9.12 3.24
CA LYS A 264 32.79 -10.16 4.27
C LYS A 264 31.61 -11.10 4.02
N PHE A 265 30.54 -10.60 3.41
CA PHE A 265 29.32 -11.36 3.08
C PHE A 265 29.16 -11.57 1.57
N LYS A 266 30.25 -11.58 0.80
CA LYS A 266 30.24 -11.76 -0.66
C LYS A 266 29.52 -13.00 -1.18
N HIS A 267 29.44 -14.06 -0.38
CA HIS A 267 28.67 -15.25 -0.72
C HIS A 267 27.16 -14.96 -0.87
N LEU A 268 26.67 -13.79 -0.42
CA LEU A 268 25.30 -13.33 -0.60
C LEU A 268 25.12 -12.42 -1.82
N PHE A 269 26.17 -12.12 -2.58
CA PHE A 269 26.06 -11.22 -3.73
C PHE A 269 25.11 -11.82 -4.78
N PRO A 270 24.15 -11.03 -5.30
CA PRO A 270 23.28 -11.48 -6.38
C PRO A 270 24.00 -11.51 -7.73
N GLU A 271 25.09 -10.74 -7.89
CA GLU A 271 25.85 -10.60 -9.13
C GLU A 271 27.36 -10.60 -8.88
N SER A 272 28.15 -10.77 -9.95
CA SER A 272 29.61 -10.93 -9.84
C SER A 272 30.34 -9.66 -9.38
N ASN A 273 29.78 -8.47 -9.66
CA ASN A 273 30.41 -7.19 -9.38
C ASN A 273 29.44 -6.23 -8.67
N THR A 274 29.93 -5.45 -7.73
CA THR A 274 29.21 -4.29 -7.20
C THR A 274 28.99 -3.23 -8.30
N GLY A 275 27.99 -2.38 -8.13
CA GLY A 275 27.54 -1.42 -9.14
C GLY A 275 26.65 -2.03 -10.22
N SER A 276 26.30 -3.32 -10.12
CA SER A 276 25.47 -4.00 -11.11
C SER A 276 23.99 -3.66 -10.93
N LYS A 277 23.28 -3.57 -12.06
CA LYS A 277 21.81 -3.61 -12.11
C LYS A 277 21.34 -5.06 -12.00
N VAL A 278 20.29 -5.30 -11.22
CA VAL A 278 19.70 -6.64 -10.98
C VAL A 278 18.24 -6.61 -11.41
N ASP A 279 17.89 -7.41 -12.41
CA ASP A 279 16.54 -7.43 -13.02
C ASP A 279 15.58 -8.44 -12.35
N ARG A 280 15.99 -9.05 -11.24
CA ARG A 280 15.09 -9.85 -10.41
C ARG A 280 13.97 -8.97 -9.87
N ILE A 281 12.73 -9.43 -10.03
CA ILE A 281 11.56 -8.79 -9.44
C ILE A 281 11.61 -8.93 -7.92
N ILE A 282 11.50 -7.80 -7.23
CA ILE A 282 11.40 -7.70 -5.77
C ILE A 282 10.00 -7.23 -5.39
N SER A 283 9.38 -7.93 -4.46
CA SER A 283 8.09 -7.59 -3.90
C SER A 283 8.20 -7.37 -2.39
N PHE A 284 7.36 -6.52 -1.81
CA PHE A 284 7.51 -6.19 -0.39
C PHE A 284 7.26 -7.34 0.57
N VAL A 285 6.45 -8.30 0.14
CA VAL A 285 6.23 -9.56 0.86
C VAL A 285 7.52 -10.39 0.97
N ASP A 286 8.51 -10.16 0.11
CA ASP A 286 9.78 -10.89 0.06
C ASP A 286 10.79 -10.44 1.13
N LEU A 287 10.63 -9.25 1.72
CA LEU A 287 11.63 -8.67 2.62
C LEU A 287 11.78 -9.47 3.92
N ALA A 288 10.67 -9.85 4.56
CA ALA A 288 10.68 -10.66 5.78
C ALA A 288 11.33 -12.04 5.57
N PRO A 289 10.91 -12.87 4.59
CA PRO A 289 11.55 -14.16 4.35
C PRO A 289 13.01 -14.02 3.91
N THR A 290 13.37 -12.98 3.14
CA THR A 290 14.77 -12.71 2.80
C THR A 290 15.61 -12.39 4.03
N LEU A 291 15.08 -11.62 4.97
CA LEU A 291 15.75 -11.32 6.23
C LEU A 291 16.01 -12.59 7.06
N LEU A 292 15.03 -13.49 7.16
CA LEU A 292 15.21 -14.77 7.84
C LEU A 292 16.24 -15.66 7.11
N SER A 293 16.19 -15.70 5.77
CA SER A 293 17.13 -16.44 4.93
C SER A 293 18.58 -15.98 5.10
N ILE A 294 18.84 -14.67 5.10
CA ILE A 294 20.18 -14.08 5.32
C ILE A 294 20.75 -14.51 6.68
N LEU A 295 19.88 -14.67 7.68
CA LEU A 295 20.26 -15.00 9.06
C LEU A 295 20.23 -16.50 9.35
N ASN A 296 19.91 -17.32 8.35
CA ASN A 296 19.70 -18.75 8.46
C ASN A 296 18.68 -19.13 9.56
N ILE A 297 17.60 -18.35 9.64
CA ILE A 297 16.43 -18.63 10.47
C ILE A 297 15.39 -19.30 9.57
N PRO A 298 14.78 -20.45 9.95
CA PRO A 298 13.76 -21.09 9.14
C PRO A 298 12.61 -20.14 8.78
N ILE A 299 12.29 -20.06 7.50
CA ILE A 299 11.14 -19.29 7.01
C ILE A 299 9.85 -20.08 7.32
N PRO A 300 8.89 -19.50 8.05
CA PRO A 300 7.63 -20.20 8.36
C PRO A 300 6.69 -20.23 7.14
N ASP A 301 5.93 -21.32 7.01
CA ASP A 301 5.02 -21.59 5.87
C ASP A 301 3.95 -20.51 5.63
N PHE A 302 3.63 -19.69 6.65
CA PHE A 302 2.64 -18.62 6.48
C PHE A 302 3.19 -17.41 5.71
N MET A 303 4.51 -17.25 5.59
CA MET A 303 5.10 -16.15 4.81
C MET A 303 4.89 -16.41 3.32
N GLN A 304 4.33 -15.42 2.64
CA GLN A 304 3.85 -15.53 1.26
C GLN A 304 4.86 -14.98 0.23
N GLY A 305 6.04 -14.56 0.68
CA GLY A 305 7.10 -13.98 -0.14
C GLY A 305 8.24 -14.95 -0.46
N ASN A 306 9.04 -14.55 -1.43
CA ASN A 306 10.13 -15.33 -2.00
C ASN A 306 11.47 -14.76 -1.54
N ALA A 307 12.19 -15.48 -0.68
CA ALA A 307 13.52 -15.03 -0.26
C ALA A 307 14.45 -14.89 -1.48
N PHE A 308 15.07 -13.71 -1.65
CA PHE A 308 15.93 -13.42 -2.81
C PHE A 308 17.43 -13.46 -2.50
N MET A 309 17.80 -13.56 -1.22
CA MET A 309 19.18 -13.69 -0.72
C MET A 309 19.22 -14.68 0.45
N GLY A 310 20.41 -15.20 0.79
CA GLY A 310 20.63 -16.12 1.90
C GLY A 310 20.51 -17.60 1.53
N GLU A 311 20.65 -18.48 2.52
CA GLU A 311 20.70 -19.95 2.32
C GLU A 311 19.36 -20.55 1.86
N GLN A 312 18.25 -19.86 2.12
CA GLN A 312 16.90 -20.28 1.74
C GLN A 312 16.38 -19.49 0.54
N LYS A 313 17.28 -18.96 -0.32
CA LYS A 313 16.90 -18.27 -1.56
C LYS A 313 16.02 -19.18 -2.43
N THR A 314 14.95 -18.60 -2.95
CA THR A 314 13.99 -19.22 -3.87
C THR A 314 14.29 -18.81 -5.32
N GLU A 315 13.66 -19.52 -6.27
CA GLU A 315 13.67 -19.13 -7.68
C GLU A 315 13.15 -17.69 -7.88
N ASP A 316 13.57 -17.06 -8.97
CA ASP A 316 13.15 -15.70 -9.29
C ASP A 316 11.65 -15.68 -9.61
N PRO A 317 10.84 -14.83 -8.93
CA PRO A 317 9.42 -14.78 -9.19
C PRO A 317 9.15 -14.17 -10.57
N GLN A 318 8.17 -14.72 -11.28
CA GLN A 318 7.72 -14.17 -12.56
C GLN A 318 6.97 -12.83 -12.39
N TYR A 319 6.37 -12.60 -11.22
CA TYR A 319 5.43 -11.51 -11.00
C TYR A 319 5.64 -10.81 -9.65
N ALA A 320 5.41 -9.49 -9.65
CA ALA A 320 5.03 -8.73 -8.46
C ALA A 320 3.52 -8.49 -8.49
N TYR A 321 2.85 -8.69 -7.35
CA TYR A 321 1.42 -8.45 -7.20
C TYR A 321 1.15 -7.23 -6.34
N MET A 322 0.13 -6.44 -6.69
CA MET A 322 -0.28 -5.27 -5.92
C MET A 322 -1.79 -5.24 -5.69
N PHE A 323 -2.21 -4.53 -4.65
CA PHE A 323 -3.61 -4.33 -4.31
C PHE A 323 -3.88 -2.90 -3.87
N ARG A 324 -5.15 -2.52 -4.01
CA ARG A 324 -5.72 -1.29 -3.45
C ARG A 324 -7.07 -1.61 -2.84
N GLY A 325 -7.28 -1.13 -1.63
CA GLY A 325 -8.59 -1.05 -0.98
C GLY A 325 -9.00 0.41 -0.77
N ARG A 326 -9.71 0.67 0.34
CA ARG A 326 -10.03 2.03 0.81
C ARG A 326 -8.74 2.80 1.12
N MET A 327 -8.63 3.99 0.55
CA MET A 327 -7.52 4.92 0.76
C MET A 327 -8.05 6.12 1.52
N ASP A 328 -7.64 6.28 2.79
CA ASP A 328 -8.27 7.22 3.71
C ASP A 328 -9.80 7.10 3.65
N GLU A 329 -10.53 8.17 3.35
CA GLU A 329 -11.99 8.18 3.30
C GLU A 329 -12.65 7.67 2.01
N ARG A 330 -11.88 7.22 0.99
CA ARG A 330 -12.44 6.76 -0.29
C ARG A 330 -12.28 5.28 -0.55
N TYR A 331 -13.41 4.63 -0.84
CA TYR A 331 -13.44 3.22 -1.21
C TYR A 331 -13.05 3.02 -2.68
N ASP A 332 -12.19 2.03 -2.89
CA ASP A 332 -11.88 1.47 -4.19
C ASP A 332 -11.44 0.00 -3.98
N MET A 333 -11.39 -0.78 -5.06
CA MET A 333 -10.84 -2.12 -5.06
C MET A 333 -10.16 -2.44 -6.39
N CYS A 334 -8.83 -2.56 -6.35
CA CYS A 334 -8.02 -2.97 -7.49
C CYS A 334 -7.09 -4.13 -7.10
N ARG A 335 -6.78 -4.98 -8.08
CA ARG A 335 -5.68 -5.95 -8.02
C ARG A 335 -4.82 -5.76 -9.26
N ALA A 336 -3.51 -5.84 -9.10
CA ALA A 336 -2.58 -5.66 -10.21
C ALA A 336 -1.48 -6.71 -10.16
N VAL A 337 -0.91 -6.99 -11.32
CA VAL A 337 0.26 -7.84 -11.49
C VAL A 337 1.21 -7.20 -12.50
N ARG A 338 2.51 -7.34 -12.24
CA ARG A 338 3.60 -6.80 -13.05
C ARG A 338 4.64 -7.90 -13.26
N ASP A 339 4.97 -8.21 -14.51
CA ASP A 339 6.14 -9.05 -14.84
C ASP A 339 7.39 -8.19 -15.09
N GLN A 340 8.26 -8.52 -16.06
CA GLN A 340 9.39 -7.66 -16.43
C GLN A 340 9.05 -6.62 -17.51
N LYS A 341 7.96 -6.79 -18.27
CA LYS A 341 7.55 -5.85 -19.31
C LYS A 341 6.14 -5.26 -19.19
N TYR A 342 5.15 -6.06 -18.79
CA TYR A 342 3.75 -5.68 -18.77
C TYR A 342 3.22 -5.48 -17.36
N ARG A 343 2.28 -4.55 -17.21
CA ARG A 343 1.41 -4.42 -16.03
C ARG A 343 -0.04 -4.65 -16.42
N TYR A 344 -0.74 -5.44 -15.62
CA TYR A 344 -2.19 -5.62 -15.71
C TYR A 344 -2.87 -5.14 -14.42
N ILE A 345 -3.98 -4.41 -14.55
CA ILE A 345 -4.81 -3.94 -13.44
C ILE A 345 -6.24 -4.41 -13.66
N ARG A 346 -6.83 -4.97 -12.61
CA ARG A 346 -8.24 -5.36 -12.52
C ARG A 346 -8.97 -4.42 -11.58
N ASN A 347 -9.98 -3.72 -12.09
CA ASN A 347 -10.86 -2.85 -11.31
C ASN A 347 -12.15 -3.59 -10.92
N TYR A 348 -12.39 -3.78 -9.63
CA TYR A 348 -13.64 -4.37 -9.12
C TYR A 348 -14.72 -3.32 -8.82
N MET A 349 -14.35 -2.03 -8.87
CA MET A 349 -15.28 -0.90 -8.82
C MET A 349 -15.12 -0.01 -10.08
N PRO A 350 -15.40 -0.51 -11.30
CA PRO A 350 -15.22 0.26 -12.53
C PRO A 350 -16.20 1.44 -12.65
N TYR A 351 -17.31 1.38 -11.93
CA TYR A 351 -18.34 2.42 -11.82
C TYR A 351 -17.93 3.62 -10.95
N ARG A 352 -16.67 3.66 -10.49
CA ARG A 352 -16.04 4.80 -9.81
C ARG A 352 -14.97 5.40 -10.71
N SER A 353 -14.70 6.70 -10.56
CA SER A 353 -13.53 7.33 -11.17
C SER A 353 -12.26 7.09 -10.36
N HIS A 354 -11.08 7.34 -10.94
CA HIS A 354 -9.84 7.39 -10.17
C HIS A 354 -9.81 8.62 -9.25
N GLY A 355 -10.20 9.79 -9.77
CA GLY A 355 -10.21 11.09 -9.11
C GLY A 355 -11.39 11.27 -8.15
N GLN A 356 -11.40 10.49 -7.08
CA GLN A 356 -12.29 10.70 -5.94
C GLN A 356 -11.65 11.73 -4.99
N HIS A 357 -12.41 12.73 -4.52
CA HIS A 357 -11.88 13.79 -3.66
C HIS A 357 -11.37 13.21 -2.33
N LEU A 358 -10.06 13.13 -2.20
CA LEU A 358 -9.37 12.69 -1.00
C LEU A 358 -8.83 13.92 -0.27
N THR A 359 -9.39 14.27 0.89
CA THR A 359 -9.09 15.50 1.64
C THR A 359 -7.60 15.68 1.85
N TYR A 360 -6.87 14.61 2.18
CA TYR A 360 -5.43 14.72 2.40
C TYR A 360 -4.67 15.06 1.11
N LEU A 361 -4.96 14.37 0.00
CA LEU A 361 -4.38 14.64 -1.32
C LEU A 361 -4.74 16.04 -1.84
N TRP A 362 -5.96 16.51 -1.59
CA TRP A 362 -6.43 17.83 -2.01
C TRP A 362 -5.86 19.00 -1.23
N ASN A 363 -5.04 18.74 -0.20
CA ASN A 363 -4.22 19.79 0.39
C ASN A 363 -3.13 20.27 -0.58
N ALA A 364 -2.68 19.40 -1.50
CA ALA A 364 -1.73 19.76 -2.54
C ALA A 364 -2.34 20.76 -3.55
N PRO A 365 -1.68 21.90 -3.81
CA PRO A 365 -2.10 22.84 -4.86
C PRO A 365 -2.23 22.20 -6.24
N SER A 366 -1.31 21.31 -6.61
CA SER A 366 -1.34 20.55 -7.86
C SER A 366 -2.66 19.79 -8.07
N ALA A 367 -3.12 19.04 -7.07
CA ALA A 367 -4.37 18.27 -7.14
C ALA A 367 -5.59 19.19 -7.38
N ARG A 368 -5.69 20.29 -6.64
CA ARG A 368 -6.77 21.28 -6.82
C ARG A 368 -6.71 21.97 -8.18
N SER A 369 -5.50 22.26 -8.67
CA SER A 369 -5.31 22.89 -9.98
C SER A 369 -5.72 21.96 -11.12
N TRP A 370 -5.45 20.65 -11.02
CA TRP A 370 -5.88 19.67 -12.00
C TRP A 370 -7.40 19.54 -12.03
N GLU A 371 -8.05 19.46 -10.85
CA GLU A 371 -9.51 19.44 -10.78
C GLU A 371 -10.13 20.70 -11.40
N ARG A 372 -9.55 21.88 -11.13
CA ARG A 372 -10.00 23.15 -11.70
C ARG A 372 -9.88 23.16 -13.22
N ALA A 373 -8.72 22.75 -13.75
CA ALA A 373 -8.47 22.66 -15.19
C ALA A 373 -9.44 21.68 -15.88
N TYR A 374 -9.71 20.54 -15.24
CA TYR A 374 -10.69 19.57 -15.76
C TYR A 374 -12.10 20.18 -15.81
N LYS A 375 -12.57 20.81 -14.73
CA LYS A 375 -13.89 21.47 -14.68
C LYS A 375 -14.02 22.62 -15.67
N ALA A 376 -12.91 23.29 -15.99
CA ALA A 376 -12.86 24.35 -16.99
C ALA A 376 -12.80 23.83 -18.45
N GLY A 377 -12.67 22.53 -18.66
CA GLY A 377 -12.52 21.94 -20.01
C GLY A 377 -11.14 22.14 -20.63
N GLU A 378 -10.12 22.43 -19.82
CA GLU A 378 -8.75 22.73 -20.25
C GLU A 378 -7.86 21.47 -20.36
N CYS A 379 -8.33 20.33 -19.84
CA CYS A 379 -7.62 19.06 -19.91
C CYS A 379 -7.83 18.37 -21.26
N ASN A 380 -6.76 17.77 -21.80
CA ASN A 380 -6.88 16.86 -22.95
C ASN A 380 -7.48 15.50 -22.53
N GLU A 381 -7.61 14.55 -23.46
CA GLU A 381 -8.21 13.24 -23.18
C GLU A 381 -7.45 12.44 -22.12
N ILE A 382 -6.11 12.40 -22.21
CA ILE A 382 -5.24 11.67 -21.28
C ILE A 382 -5.35 12.26 -19.87
N GLN A 383 -5.32 13.59 -19.75
CA GLN A 383 -5.47 14.31 -18.48
C GLN A 383 -6.89 14.18 -17.89
N SER A 384 -7.90 14.10 -18.75
CA SER A 384 -9.29 13.94 -18.34
C SER A 384 -9.61 12.53 -17.86
N ALA A 385 -8.84 11.52 -18.26
CA ALA A 385 -9.09 10.11 -17.93
C ALA A 385 -9.15 9.85 -16.41
N PHE A 386 -8.37 10.59 -15.61
CA PHE A 386 -8.38 10.48 -14.15
C PHE A 386 -9.75 10.76 -13.52
N TRP A 387 -10.57 11.61 -14.15
CA TRP A 387 -11.87 12.04 -13.64
C TRP A 387 -13.05 11.24 -14.22
N LYS A 388 -12.79 10.32 -15.15
CA LYS A 388 -13.80 9.47 -15.78
C LYS A 388 -13.93 8.13 -15.05
N GLU A 389 -15.03 7.43 -15.31
CA GLU A 389 -15.21 6.04 -14.88
C GLU A 389 -14.05 5.18 -15.38
N LYS A 390 -13.62 4.23 -14.55
CA LYS A 390 -12.45 3.40 -14.83
C LYS A 390 -12.80 2.28 -15.79
N PRO A 391 -11.86 1.88 -16.67
CA PRO A 391 -11.99 0.62 -17.37
C PRO A 391 -12.01 -0.53 -16.37
N PHE A 392 -12.73 -1.59 -16.73
CA PHE A 392 -12.80 -2.82 -15.96
C PHE A 392 -11.44 -3.54 -15.87
N GLU A 393 -10.68 -3.53 -16.96
CA GLU A 393 -9.35 -4.11 -17.08
C GLU A 393 -8.40 -3.15 -17.80
N GLU A 394 -7.15 -3.17 -17.38
CA GLU A 394 -6.08 -2.33 -17.92
C GLU A 394 -4.85 -3.19 -18.18
N LEU A 395 -4.21 -3.01 -19.34
CA LEU A 395 -2.96 -3.65 -19.69
C LEU A 395 -2.01 -2.60 -20.28
N TYR A 396 -0.78 -2.54 -19.78
CA TYR A 396 0.24 -1.59 -20.21
C TYR A 396 1.54 -2.30 -20.54
N ASP A 397 2.21 -1.86 -21.60
CA ASP A 397 3.61 -2.16 -21.89
C ASP A 397 4.46 -1.07 -21.22
N THR A 398 5.03 -1.36 -20.05
CA THR A 398 5.70 -0.33 -19.24
C THR A 398 7.09 0.05 -19.77
N GLU A 399 7.64 -0.72 -20.72
CA GLU A 399 8.90 -0.34 -21.40
C GLU A 399 8.66 0.76 -22.43
N ASN A 400 7.56 0.64 -23.20
CA ASN A 400 7.24 1.59 -24.27
C ASN A 400 6.27 2.70 -23.83
N ASP A 401 5.54 2.47 -22.73
CA ASP A 401 4.60 3.39 -22.11
C ASP A 401 4.84 3.47 -20.59
N PRO A 402 5.94 4.12 -20.15
CA PRO A 402 6.31 4.19 -18.74
C PRO A 402 5.31 4.99 -17.88
N TRP A 403 4.40 5.74 -18.52
CA TRP A 403 3.36 6.52 -17.83
C TRP A 403 2.01 5.81 -17.79
N GLU A 404 1.89 4.66 -18.43
CA GLU A 404 0.70 3.80 -18.44
C GLU A 404 -0.55 4.57 -18.91
N ILE A 405 -0.43 5.29 -20.04
CA ILE A 405 -1.51 6.09 -20.61
C ILE A 405 -2.22 5.41 -21.79
N ASN A 406 -1.64 4.34 -22.34
CA ASN A 406 -2.17 3.59 -23.47
C ASN A 406 -2.67 2.21 -23.01
N ASN A 407 -3.96 2.12 -22.65
CA ASN A 407 -4.54 0.85 -22.22
C ASN A 407 -4.71 -0.13 -23.41
N LEU A 408 -3.96 -1.23 -23.39
CA LEU A 408 -3.89 -2.28 -24.40
C LEU A 408 -4.93 -3.40 -24.20
N ALA A 409 -5.76 -3.35 -23.17
CA ALA A 409 -6.67 -4.45 -22.82
C ALA A 409 -7.70 -4.79 -23.93
N ASN A 410 -8.01 -3.84 -24.81
CA ASN A 410 -8.90 -4.06 -25.96
C ASN A 410 -8.14 -4.29 -27.28
N ASN A 411 -6.80 -4.31 -27.26
CA ASN A 411 -6.00 -4.56 -28.45
C ASN A 411 -5.83 -6.08 -28.65
N SER A 412 -6.33 -6.59 -29.78
CA SER A 412 -6.30 -8.02 -30.11
C SER A 412 -4.88 -8.59 -30.19
N GLU A 413 -3.87 -7.79 -30.54
CA GLU A 413 -2.45 -8.22 -30.60
C GLU A 413 -1.91 -8.62 -29.22
N TYR A 414 -2.49 -8.10 -28.14
CA TYR A 414 -2.05 -8.36 -26.76
C TYR A 414 -2.96 -9.36 -26.02
N SER A 415 -3.85 -10.05 -26.74
CA SER A 415 -4.84 -10.95 -26.14
C SER A 415 -4.21 -12.06 -25.30
N GLU A 416 -3.11 -12.66 -25.76
CA GLU A 416 -2.41 -13.73 -25.03
C GLU A 416 -1.82 -13.20 -23.71
N THR A 417 -1.17 -12.03 -23.76
CA THR A 417 -0.64 -11.36 -22.57
C THR A 417 -1.76 -11.01 -21.59
N LEU A 418 -2.85 -10.42 -22.07
CA LEU A 418 -4.01 -10.10 -21.25
C LEU A 418 -4.58 -11.35 -20.54
N ILE A 419 -4.77 -12.44 -21.28
CA ILE A 419 -5.29 -13.70 -20.73
C ILE A 419 -4.35 -14.26 -19.65
N ARG A 420 -3.03 -14.29 -19.92
CA ARG A 420 -2.02 -14.76 -18.96
C ARG A 420 -2.01 -13.93 -17.68
N MET A 421 -1.97 -12.61 -17.80
CA MET A 421 -1.88 -11.73 -16.61
C MET A 421 -3.19 -11.66 -15.82
N ARG A 422 -4.34 -11.76 -16.51
CA ARG A 422 -5.64 -11.91 -15.86
C ARG A 422 -5.69 -13.19 -15.02
N ALA A 423 -5.21 -14.32 -15.57
CA ALA A 423 -5.12 -15.58 -14.84
C ALA A 423 -4.19 -15.44 -13.63
N ALA A 424 -3.02 -14.80 -13.78
CA ALA A 424 -2.08 -14.58 -12.67
C ALA A 424 -2.71 -13.81 -11.50
N VAL A 425 -3.46 -12.73 -11.75
CA VAL A 425 -4.17 -12.00 -10.67
C VAL A 425 -5.21 -12.87 -10.00
N LYS A 426 -5.99 -13.62 -10.79
CA LYS A 426 -7.03 -14.49 -10.26
C LYS A 426 -6.45 -15.58 -9.36
N ASP A 427 -5.46 -16.30 -9.87
CA ASP A 427 -4.79 -17.38 -9.14
C ASP A 427 -4.13 -16.86 -7.87
N TRP A 428 -3.48 -15.70 -7.94
CA TRP A 428 -2.91 -15.05 -6.77
C TRP A 428 -3.97 -14.73 -5.70
N SER A 429 -5.10 -14.12 -6.08
CA SER A 429 -6.19 -13.81 -5.14
C SER A 429 -6.73 -15.05 -4.43
N HIS A 430 -6.82 -16.19 -5.11
CA HIS A 430 -7.16 -17.47 -4.49
C HIS A 430 -6.04 -17.97 -3.56
N ASN A 431 -4.81 -18.02 -4.05
CA ASN A 431 -3.66 -18.59 -3.32
C ASN A 431 -3.37 -17.87 -2.00
N ILE A 432 -3.56 -16.55 -1.95
CA ILE A 432 -3.32 -15.80 -0.71
C ILE A 432 -4.51 -15.81 0.24
N HIS A 433 -5.65 -16.37 -0.15
CA HIS A 433 -6.93 -16.20 0.55
C HIS A 433 -7.27 -14.71 0.76
N ASP A 434 -7.46 -14.00 -0.35
CA ASP A 434 -7.66 -12.55 -0.36
C ASP A 434 -8.93 -12.10 0.39
N ALA A 435 -8.74 -11.61 1.62
CA ALA A 435 -9.82 -11.11 2.46
C ALA A 435 -10.46 -9.83 1.93
N GLY A 436 -9.80 -9.12 1.01
CA GLY A 436 -10.31 -7.89 0.44
C GLY A 436 -11.56 -8.05 -0.43
N PHE A 437 -12.00 -9.28 -0.70
CA PHE A 437 -13.30 -9.56 -1.34
C PHE A 437 -14.49 -9.56 -0.37
N ILE A 438 -14.24 -9.42 0.93
CA ILE A 438 -15.27 -9.19 1.95
C ILE A 438 -15.35 -7.67 2.21
N PRO A 439 -16.53 -7.03 2.07
CA PRO A 439 -16.70 -5.61 2.38
C PRO A 439 -16.26 -5.27 3.80
N GLU A 440 -15.69 -4.08 4.00
CA GLU A 440 -15.04 -3.71 5.27
C GLU A 440 -15.96 -3.85 6.49
N GLY A 441 -17.19 -3.34 6.41
CA GLY A 441 -18.16 -3.45 7.51
C GLY A 441 -18.60 -4.90 7.78
N GLU A 442 -18.80 -5.68 6.72
CA GLU A 442 -19.12 -7.10 6.81
C GLU A 442 -17.97 -7.89 7.45
N MET A 443 -16.72 -7.58 7.07
CA MET A 443 -15.53 -8.18 7.66
C MET A 443 -15.48 -7.94 9.17
N LEU A 444 -15.75 -6.71 9.62
CA LEU A 444 -15.80 -6.39 11.06
C LEU A 444 -16.91 -7.16 11.79
N SER A 445 -18.09 -7.29 11.17
CA SER A 445 -19.22 -8.06 11.73
C SER A 445 -18.89 -9.55 11.88
N LEU A 446 -18.25 -10.12 10.86
CA LEU A 446 -17.92 -11.55 10.80
C LEU A 446 -16.74 -11.93 11.71
N THR A 447 -15.72 -11.07 11.81
CA THR A 447 -14.54 -11.35 12.65
C THR A 447 -14.78 -11.01 14.12
N LYS A 448 -15.54 -9.96 14.41
CA LYS A 448 -15.73 -9.39 15.75
C LYS A 448 -14.40 -9.04 16.42
N GLN A 449 -13.77 -10.00 17.09
CA GLN A 449 -12.46 -9.86 17.75
C GLN A 449 -11.41 -10.83 17.21
N SER A 450 -11.75 -11.76 16.31
CA SER A 450 -10.77 -12.63 15.65
C SER A 450 -10.04 -11.89 14.53
N ALA A 451 -9.01 -12.52 13.96
CA ALA A 451 -8.29 -11.97 12.83
C ALA A 451 -9.00 -12.30 11.49
N PRO A 452 -9.11 -11.34 10.55
CA PRO A 452 -9.60 -11.64 9.20
C PRO A 452 -8.80 -12.75 8.51
N TYR A 453 -7.50 -12.85 8.78
CA TYR A 453 -6.62 -13.92 8.28
C TYR A 453 -7.16 -15.33 8.60
N ASP A 454 -7.70 -15.53 9.80
CA ASP A 454 -8.24 -16.81 10.25
C ASP A 454 -9.63 -17.07 9.64
N LEU A 455 -10.46 -16.02 9.52
CA LEU A 455 -11.79 -16.11 8.93
C LEU A 455 -11.72 -16.65 7.50
N VAL A 456 -10.85 -16.09 6.66
CA VAL A 456 -10.74 -16.46 5.24
C VAL A 456 -10.09 -17.82 4.98
N ARG A 457 -9.51 -18.42 6.01
CA ARG A 457 -8.97 -19.78 6.00
C ARG A 457 -9.87 -20.77 6.73
N SER A 458 -11.01 -20.31 7.26
CA SER A 458 -11.97 -21.18 7.93
C SER A 458 -12.88 -21.89 6.92
N ALA A 459 -13.28 -23.12 7.23
CA ALA A 459 -14.19 -23.90 6.39
C ALA A 459 -15.58 -23.26 6.21
N ASN A 460 -15.95 -22.31 7.07
CA ASN A 460 -17.25 -21.63 7.03
C ASN A 460 -17.27 -20.42 6.08
N MET A 461 -16.11 -19.99 5.58
CA MET A 461 -16.02 -18.88 4.64
C MET A 461 -15.82 -19.44 3.21
N PRO A 462 -16.82 -19.38 2.31
CA PRO A 462 -16.69 -19.89 0.95
C PRO A 462 -15.92 -18.92 0.05
N LEU A 463 -14.68 -18.57 0.44
CA LEU A 463 -13.91 -17.48 -0.18
C LEU A 463 -13.71 -17.70 -1.68
N ASP A 464 -13.38 -18.91 -2.13
CA ASP A 464 -13.21 -19.18 -3.56
C ASP A 464 -14.49 -18.93 -4.36
N THR A 465 -15.65 -19.21 -3.77
CA THR A 465 -16.93 -18.89 -4.40
C THR A 465 -17.13 -17.39 -4.47
N ILE A 466 -16.80 -16.66 -3.39
CA ILE A 466 -16.90 -15.20 -3.33
C ILE A 466 -16.00 -14.54 -4.40
N ILE A 467 -14.74 -14.96 -4.53
CA ILE A 467 -13.81 -14.43 -5.53
C ILE A 467 -14.35 -14.68 -6.94
N ASN A 468 -14.82 -15.90 -7.22
CA ASN A 468 -15.40 -16.23 -8.53
C ASN A 468 -16.68 -15.43 -8.83
N VAL A 469 -17.55 -15.20 -7.84
CA VAL A 469 -18.73 -14.36 -7.98
C VAL A 469 -18.30 -12.94 -8.34
N ALA A 470 -17.37 -12.34 -7.60
CA ALA A 470 -16.85 -11.01 -7.86
C ALA A 470 -16.26 -10.89 -9.28
N ASP A 471 -15.48 -11.88 -9.72
CA ASP A 471 -14.89 -11.93 -11.06
C ASP A 471 -15.93 -11.96 -12.19
N ILE A 472 -17.04 -12.66 -11.99
CA ILE A 472 -18.12 -12.81 -12.98
C ILE A 472 -18.94 -11.53 -13.06
N VAL A 473 -19.40 -11.01 -11.92
CA VAL A 473 -20.36 -9.90 -11.88
C VAL A 473 -19.71 -8.57 -12.27
N THR A 474 -18.41 -8.40 -11.97
CA THR A 474 -17.70 -7.16 -12.30
C THR A 474 -17.42 -6.97 -13.78
N GLN A 475 -17.55 -8.03 -14.62
CA GLN A 475 -17.43 -7.91 -16.08
C GLN A 475 -18.50 -7.01 -16.71
N GLY A 476 -19.61 -6.73 -16.00
CA GLY A 476 -20.68 -5.85 -16.51
C GLY A 476 -21.40 -6.39 -17.74
N LEU A 477 -21.37 -7.71 -17.97
CA LEU A 477 -22.04 -8.32 -19.11
C LEU A 477 -23.52 -8.58 -18.80
N VAL A 478 -24.42 -8.10 -19.67
CA VAL A 478 -25.88 -8.27 -19.52
C VAL A 478 -26.29 -9.74 -19.38
N LYS A 479 -25.54 -10.67 -19.98
CA LYS A 479 -25.77 -12.13 -19.85
C LYS A 479 -25.67 -12.63 -18.40
N ASN A 480 -24.99 -11.90 -17.51
CA ASN A 480 -24.83 -12.25 -16.10
C ASN A 480 -25.92 -11.62 -15.21
N ARG A 481 -26.85 -10.83 -15.78
CA ARG A 481 -27.87 -10.11 -14.99
C ARG A 481 -28.72 -11.04 -14.12
N ASP A 482 -29.27 -12.09 -14.72
CA ASP A 482 -30.16 -13.01 -14.00
C ASP A 482 -29.41 -13.76 -12.89
N LEU A 483 -28.10 -13.99 -13.10
CA LEU A 483 -27.21 -14.53 -12.10
C LEU A 483 -26.99 -13.54 -10.94
N CYS A 484 -26.77 -12.25 -11.23
CA CYS A 484 -26.69 -11.21 -10.19
C CYS A 484 -27.97 -11.14 -9.35
N ILE A 485 -29.15 -11.24 -9.98
CA ILE A 485 -30.45 -11.27 -9.29
C ILE A 485 -30.57 -12.51 -8.39
N ALA A 486 -30.12 -13.67 -8.87
CA ALA A 486 -30.10 -14.89 -8.07
C ALA A 486 -29.18 -14.76 -6.85
N TYR A 487 -28.03 -14.08 -6.97
CA TYR A 487 -27.11 -13.86 -5.86
C TYR A 487 -27.70 -13.00 -4.74
N LEU A 488 -28.65 -12.10 -5.00
CA LEU A 488 -29.35 -11.34 -3.95
C LEU A 488 -30.13 -12.22 -2.97
N LYS A 489 -30.40 -13.49 -3.33
CA LYS A 489 -31.15 -14.45 -2.51
C LYS A 489 -30.24 -15.45 -1.79
N ASN A 490 -28.92 -15.27 -1.88
CA ASN A 490 -27.95 -16.18 -1.28
C ASN A 490 -27.92 -16.03 0.26
N GLU A 491 -27.68 -17.12 0.98
CA GLU A 491 -27.55 -17.09 2.45
C GLU A 491 -26.31 -16.29 2.91
N ASN A 492 -25.25 -16.27 2.11
CA ASN A 492 -24.04 -15.52 2.38
C ASN A 492 -24.17 -14.06 1.93
N SER A 493 -24.07 -13.14 2.88
CA SER A 493 -24.13 -11.68 2.70
C SER A 493 -23.09 -11.13 1.73
N VAL A 494 -21.88 -11.70 1.70
CA VAL A 494 -20.81 -11.26 0.79
C VAL A 494 -21.17 -11.60 -0.66
N ILE A 495 -21.79 -12.75 -0.91
CA ILE A 495 -22.31 -13.10 -2.24
C ILE A 495 -23.45 -12.15 -2.64
N ARG A 496 -24.36 -11.82 -1.72
CA ARG A 496 -25.41 -10.81 -1.98
C ARG A 496 -24.82 -9.45 -2.32
N TYR A 497 -23.77 -9.02 -1.62
CA TYR A 497 -23.07 -7.76 -1.88
C TYR A 497 -22.50 -7.69 -3.30
N TRP A 498 -21.85 -8.76 -3.75
CA TRP A 498 -21.34 -8.82 -5.12
C TRP A 498 -22.47 -8.91 -6.15
N GLY A 499 -23.57 -9.61 -5.85
CA GLY A 499 -24.79 -9.60 -6.67
C GLY A 499 -25.35 -8.19 -6.87
N ALA A 500 -25.51 -7.42 -5.79
CA ALA A 500 -25.95 -6.02 -5.85
C ALA A 500 -24.95 -5.14 -6.62
N THR A 501 -23.65 -5.36 -6.42
CA THR A 501 -22.59 -4.62 -7.13
C THR A 501 -22.62 -4.90 -8.64
N GLY A 502 -22.86 -6.14 -9.05
CA GLY A 502 -23.06 -6.50 -10.45
C GLY A 502 -24.24 -5.75 -11.08
N LEU A 503 -25.34 -5.60 -10.36
CA LEU A 503 -26.51 -4.84 -10.81
C LEU A 503 -26.21 -3.33 -10.90
N LEU A 504 -25.45 -2.79 -9.96
CA LEU A 504 -24.98 -1.39 -10.03
C LEU A 504 -24.15 -1.13 -11.30
N ILE A 505 -23.24 -2.06 -11.64
CA ILE A 505 -22.40 -1.97 -12.85
C ILE A 505 -23.24 -2.01 -14.14
N LEU A 506 -24.32 -2.79 -14.15
CA LEU A 506 -25.22 -2.92 -15.31
C LEU A 506 -26.07 -1.68 -15.57
N LYS A 507 -26.13 -0.71 -14.65
CA LYS A 507 -26.89 0.55 -14.78
C LYS A 507 -28.34 0.25 -15.20
N ASN A 508 -28.85 0.88 -16.27
CA ASN A 508 -30.23 0.72 -16.74
C ASN A 508 -30.60 -0.72 -17.11
N GLU A 509 -29.63 -1.57 -17.47
CA GLU A 509 -29.88 -2.98 -17.79
C GLU A 509 -30.35 -3.79 -16.57
N ALA A 510 -30.14 -3.26 -15.35
CA ALA A 510 -30.59 -3.85 -14.10
C ALA A 510 -32.04 -3.49 -13.71
N ALA A 511 -32.79 -2.73 -14.52
CA ALA A 511 -34.15 -2.28 -14.17
C ALA A 511 -35.12 -3.42 -13.81
N ILE A 512 -34.96 -4.61 -14.41
CA ILE A 512 -35.79 -5.79 -14.07
C ILE A 512 -35.57 -6.29 -12.63
N ALA A 513 -34.44 -5.95 -12.00
CA ALA A 513 -34.07 -6.35 -10.65
C ALA A 513 -34.63 -5.43 -9.55
N ILE A 514 -35.37 -4.37 -9.91
CA ILE A 514 -35.95 -3.42 -8.94
C ILE A 514 -36.72 -4.13 -7.80
N PRO A 515 -37.58 -5.15 -8.06
CA PRO A 515 -38.29 -5.84 -6.99
C PRO A 515 -37.35 -6.50 -5.98
N GLU A 516 -36.34 -7.24 -6.45
CA GLU A 516 -35.34 -7.88 -5.58
C GLU A 516 -34.46 -6.87 -4.84
N LEU A 517 -34.04 -5.79 -5.50
CA LEU A 517 -33.25 -4.72 -4.89
C LEU A 517 -34.02 -4.04 -3.73
N LYS A 518 -35.34 -3.85 -3.87
CA LYS A 518 -36.18 -3.30 -2.80
C LYS A 518 -36.24 -4.20 -1.57
N LEU A 519 -36.15 -5.53 -1.74
CA LEU A 519 -36.16 -6.47 -0.63
C LEU A 519 -34.88 -6.37 0.20
N VAL A 520 -33.73 -6.23 -0.46
CA VAL A 520 -32.41 -6.15 0.20
C VAL A 520 -32.03 -4.74 0.69
N LEU A 521 -32.94 -3.76 0.62
CA LEU A 521 -32.74 -2.46 1.30
C LEU A 521 -32.73 -2.58 2.83
N ASN A 522 -33.29 -3.66 3.38
CA ASN A 522 -33.28 -3.99 4.81
C ASN A 522 -32.45 -5.25 5.09
N ASP A 523 -31.44 -5.53 4.27
CA ASP A 523 -30.54 -6.67 4.45
C ASP A 523 -29.83 -6.60 5.81
N ASP A 524 -29.51 -7.77 6.39
CA ASP A 524 -28.76 -7.85 7.64
C ASP A 524 -27.31 -7.39 7.49
N SER A 525 -26.78 -7.37 6.26
CA SER A 525 -25.54 -6.69 5.91
C SER A 525 -25.81 -5.26 5.42
N PRO A 526 -25.37 -4.23 6.17
CA PRO A 526 -25.51 -2.84 5.73
C PRO A 526 -24.78 -2.55 4.42
N ASN A 527 -23.69 -3.29 4.11
CA ASN A 527 -22.96 -3.14 2.86
C ASN A 527 -23.81 -3.54 1.64
N VAL A 528 -24.68 -4.56 1.76
CA VAL A 528 -25.63 -4.95 0.71
C VAL A 528 -26.67 -3.84 0.50
N ALA A 529 -27.24 -3.35 1.60
CA ALA A 529 -28.25 -2.28 1.57
C ALA A 529 -27.71 -0.98 0.93
N ILE A 530 -26.46 -0.60 1.21
CA ILE A 530 -25.81 0.58 0.59
C ILE A 530 -25.77 0.46 -0.94
N VAL A 531 -25.28 -0.66 -1.46
CA VAL A 531 -25.14 -0.87 -2.91
C VAL A 531 -26.51 -1.00 -3.58
N ALA A 532 -27.47 -1.66 -2.91
CA ALA A 532 -28.84 -1.75 -3.39
C ALA A 532 -29.51 -0.37 -3.47
N ALA A 533 -29.33 0.47 -2.46
CA ALA A 533 -29.83 1.85 -2.44
C ALA A 533 -29.22 2.69 -3.56
N GLU A 534 -27.90 2.57 -3.80
CA GLU A 534 -27.25 3.24 -4.91
C GLU A 534 -27.83 2.82 -6.27
N THR A 535 -27.99 1.51 -6.47
CA THR A 535 -28.54 0.94 -7.69
C THR A 535 -29.97 1.44 -7.92
N LEU A 536 -30.81 1.40 -6.90
CA LEU A 536 -32.19 1.87 -6.96
C LEU A 536 -32.28 3.38 -7.24
N TYR A 537 -31.42 4.19 -6.64
CA TYR A 537 -31.38 5.62 -6.91
C TYR A 537 -31.11 5.90 -8.40
N ASN A 538 -30.12 5.21 -8.98
CA ASN A 538 -29.76 5.33 -10.39
C ASN A 538 -30.87 4.82 -11.33
N LEU A 539 -31.67 3.85 -10.89
CA LEU A 539 -32.85 3.33 -11.61
C LEU A 539 -34.12 4.18 -11.44
N GLY A 540 -34.04 5.28 -10.68
CA GLY A 540 -35.15 6.23 -10.49
C GLY A 540 -35.97 6.03 -9.22
N GLU A 541 -35.68 5.03 -8.39
CA GLU A 541 -36.35 4.74 -7.12
C GLU A 541 -35.79 5.59 -5.97
N LYS A 542 -35.75 6.91 -6.18
CA LYS A 542 -34.98 7.86 -5.37
C LYS A 542 -35.44 7.95 -3.91
N GLU A 543 -36.74 8.05 -3.66
CA GLU A 543 -37.27 8.24 -2.30
C GLU A 543 -36.89 7.07 -1.37
N LEU A 544 -37.07 5.83 -1.85
CA LEU A 544 -36.72 4.62 -1.11
C LEU A 544 -35.22 4.52 -0.86
N ALA A 545 -34.41 4.81 -1.88
CA ALA A 545 -32.96 4.82 -1.78
C ALA A 545 -32.46 5.86 -0.76
N LEU A 546 -32.96 7.10 -0.83
CA LEU A 546 -32.59 8.18 0.10
C LEU A 546 -32.98 7.85 1.54
N LYS A 547 -34.16 7.24 1.76
CA LYS A 547 -34.57 6.79 3.09
C LYS A 547 -33.59 5.76 3.66
N SER A 548 -33.21 4.76 2.85
CA SER A 548 -32.24 3.74 3.27
C SER A 548 -30.87 4.35 3.55
N LEU A 549 -30.36 5.19 2.64
CA LEU A 549 -29.08 5.89 2.82
C LEU A 549 -29.08 6.73 4.08
N ASN A 550 -30.14 7.49 4.37
CA ASN A 550 -30.24 8.28 5.60
C ASN A 550 -30.15 7.43 6.88
N THR A 551 -30.73 6.23 6.89
CA THR A 551 -30.53 5.27 7.98
C THR A 551 -29.07 4.85 8.10
N LEU A 552 -28.42 4.57 6.97
CA LEU A 552 -27.04 4.10 6.91
C LEU A 552 -26.00 5.17 7.28
N VAL A 553 -26.25 6.46 6.99
CA VAL A 553 -25.34 7.55 7.44
C VAL A 553 -25.34 7.70 8.96
N ASN A 554 -26.40 7.25 9.63
CA ASN A 554 -26.55 7.27 11.08
C ASN A 554 -26.16 5.94 11.75
N HIS A 555 -25.59 5.00 11.00
CA HIS A 555 -25.20 3.69 11.53
C HIS A 555 -24.13 3.82 12.63
N ASN A 556 -24.11 2.91 13.61
CA ASN A 556 -23.17 2.98 14.73
C ASN A 556 -21.72 2.61 14.36
N VAL A 557 -21.52 1.82 13.30
CA VAL A 557 -20.20 1.45 12.77
C VAL A 557 -19.67 2.51 11.78
N PRO A 558 -18.50 3.14 12.05
CA PRO A 558 -17.92 4.18 11.20
C PRO A 558 -17.68 3.76 9.75
N GLU A 559 -17.23 2.54 9.51
CA GLU A 559 -16.90 2.04 8.17
C GLU A 559 -18.15 1.95 7.28
N ILE A 560 -19.29 1.59 7.87
CA ILE A 560 -20.62 1.61 7.22
C ILE A 560 -21.03 3.05 6.89
N ARG A 561 -20.90 3.98 7.85
CA ARG A 561 -21.19 5.40 7.61
C ARG A 561 -20.30 5.95 6.49
N CYS A 562 -19.01 5.64 6.50
CA CYS A 562 -18.05 6.08 5.49
C CYS A 562 -18.47 5.61 4.09
N GLN A 563 -18.86 4.35 3.91
CA GLN A 563 -19.32 3.86 2.61
C GLN A 563 -20.67 4.48 2.19
N ALA A 564 -21.59 4.67 3.11
CA ALA A 564 -22.87 5.36 2.84
C ALA A 564 -22.65 6.81 2.39
N LEU A 565 -21.76 7.55 3.07
CA LEU A 565 -21.41 8.93 2.71
C LEU A 565 -20.66 8.99 1.36
N ASN A 566 -19.81 8.01 1.04
CA ASN A 566 -19.23 7.88 -0.30
C ASN A 566 -20.32 7.73 -1.37
N THR A 567 -21.35 6.94 -1.09
CA THR A 567 -22.49 6.73 -2.00
C THR A 567 -23.27 8.02 -2.21
N VAL A 568 -23.56 8.77 -1.14
CA VAL A 568 -24.18 10.10 -1.19
C VAL A 568 -23.39 11.06 -2.09
N ASP A 569 -22.07 11.09 -1.93
CA ASP A 569 -21.18 11.96 -2.73
C ASP A 569 -21.16 11.55 -4.21
N CYS A 570 -21.06 10.24 -4.50
CA CYS A 570 -21.03 9.70 -5.87
C CYS A 570 -22.33 9.96 -6.62
N LEU A 571 -23.47 9.87 -5.94
CA LEU A 571 -24.79 10.15 -6.52
C LEU A 571 -25.08 11.65 -6.67
N GLY A 572 -24.23 12.53 -6.12
CA GLY A 572 -24.49 13.97 -6.08
C GLY A 572 -25.77 14.31 -5.33
N VAL A 573 -26.08 13.57 -4.27
CA VAL A 573 -27.31 13.74 -3.50
C VAL A 573 -27.30 15.07 -2.74
N ASP A 574 -28.41 15.79 -2.84
CA ASP A 574 -28.67 17.07 -2.19
C ASP A 574 -29.99 17.01 -1.41
N ASP A 575 -30.08 16.08 -0.45
CA ASP A 575 -31.28 15.81 0.35
C ASP A 575 -31.17 16.44 1.75
N GLU A 576 -32.20 17.18 2.17
CA GLU A 576 -32.22 17.90 3.45
C GLU A 576 -32.15 16.99 4.69
N THR A 577 -32.70 15.78 4.61
CA THR A 577 -32.65 14.83 5.73
C THR A 577 -31.24 14.29 5.90
N ILE A 578 -30.59 13.93 4.79
CA ILE A 578 -29.21 13.46 4.80
C ILE A 578 -28.24 14.58 5.23
N LYS A 579 -28.44 15.83 4.78
CA LYS A 579 -27.68 17.00 5.25
C LYS A 579 -27.79 17.15 6.76
N ALA A 580 -29.01 17.12 7.30
CA ALA A 580 -29.24 17.24 8.74
C ALA A 580 -28.56 16.12 9.53
N SER A 581 -28.70 14.86 9.07
CA SER A 581 -28.02 13.70 9.67
C SER A 581 -26.49 13.83 9.63
N THR A 582 -25.93 14.33 8.51
CA THR A 582 -24.49 14.51 8.33
C THR A 582 -23.95 15.60 9.27
N LEU A 583 -24.66 16.73 9.39
CA LEU A 583 -24.32 17.78 10.36
C LEU A 583 -24.40 17.28 11.80
N GLN A 584 -25.42 16.49 12.12
CA GLN A 584 -25.59 15.90 13.45
C GLN A 584 -24.47 14.90 13.78
N LEU A 585 -24.04 14.09 12.81
CA LEU A 585 -22.89 13.19 12.95
C LEU A 585 -21.63 13.97 13.35
N ILE A 586 -21.33 15.07 12.67
CA ILE A 586 -20.17 15.93 12.98
C ILE A 586 -20.32 16.57 14.37
N ALA A 587 -21.51 17.10 14.69
CA ALA A 587 -21.77 17.79 15.95
C ALA A 587 -21.66 16.88 17.17
N ASN A 588 -22.11 15.62 17.05
CA ASN A 588 -22.07 14.63 18.12
C ASN A 588 -20.69 13.98 18.31
N SER A 589 -19.78 14.15 17.35
CA SER A 589 -18.49 13.46 17.36
C SER A 589 -17.49 14.13 18.32
N PRO A 590 -16.85 13.36 19.24
CA PRO A 590 -15.83 13.88 20.13
C PRO A 590 -14.69 14.56 19.35
N LYS A 591 -14.14 15.66 19.88
CA LYS A 591 -13.01 16.37 19.24
C LYS A 591 -11.80 15.47 18.92
N LYS A 592 -11.61 14.38 19.68
CA LYS A 592 -10.53 13.40 19.46
C LYS A 592 -10.77 12.47 18.26
N GLU A 593 -12.03 12.33 17.82
CA GLU A 593 -12.44 11.45 16.72
C GLU A 593 -12.55 12.16 15.37
N LYS A 594 -12.43 13.51 15.32
CA LYS A 594 -12.46 14.38 14.11
C LYS A 594 -11.42 14.07 13.01
N LYS A 595 -10.80 12.90 13.04
CA LYS A 595 -9.84 12.43 12.04
C LYS A 595 -10.23 11.08 11.43
N SER A 596 -11.33 10.46 11.86
CA SER A 596 -11.85 9.23 11.27
C SER A 596 -12.35 9.49 9.85
N GLU A 597 -12.34 8.42 9.06
CA GLU A 597 -12.59 8.45 7.62
C GLU A 597 -14.05 8.79 7.28
N ASP A 598 -15.01 8.36 8.11
CA ASP A 598 -16.41 8.76 7.97
C ASP A 598 -16.63 10.26 8.25
N LEU A 599 -15.93 10.83 9.24
CA LEU A 599 -16.05 12.24 9.56
C LEU A 599 -15.39 13.13 8.52
N ARG A 600 -14.28 12.72 7.92
CA ARG A 600 -13.71 13.43 6.76
C ARG A 600 -14.67 13.42 5.57
N MET A 601 -15.33 12.28 5.31
CA MET A 601 -16.39 12.21 4.30
C MET A 601 -17.53 13.19 4.61
N ALA A 602 -17.98 13.24 5.86
CA ALA A 602 -19.06 14.13 6.29
C ALA A 602 -18.65 15.61 6.15
N GLU A 603 -17.45 15.98 6.59
CA GLU A 603 -16.91 17.34 6.46
C GLU A 603 -16.78 17.77 4.99
N TRP A 604 -16.32 16.87 4.12
CA TRP A 604 -16.27 17.12 2.68
C TRP A 604 -17.66 17.38 2.09
N LEU A 605 -18.66 16.57 2.43
CA LEU A 605 -20.02 16.76 1.95
C LEU A 605 -20.62 18.09 2.41
N VAL A 606 -20.43 18.46 3.68
CA VAL A 606 -20.85 19.76 4.23
C VAL A 606 -20.20 20.91 3.49
N GLN A 607 -18.90 20.83 3.21
CA GLN A 607 -18.19 21.83 2.41
C GLN A 607 -18.76 21.91 0.98
N LYS A 608 -19.05 20.76 0.35
CA LYS A 608 -19.59 20.68 -1.01
C LYS A 608 -21.03 21.23 -1.11
N TRP A 609 -21.81 21.13 -0.03
CA TRP A 609 -23.16 21.71 0.08
C TRP A 609 -23.17 23.18 0.53
N GLU A 610 -22.01 23.77 0.81
CA GLU A 610 -21.88 25.17 1.29
C GLU A 610 -22.61 25.45 2.63
N LEU A 611 -22.55 24.50 3.58
CA LEU A 611 -23.24 24.55 4.89
C LEU A 611 -22.35 24.88 6.09
#